data_AF-A0A498HW29-F1
#
_entry.id   AF-A0A498HW29-F1
#
_cell.length_a   1.000
_cell.length_b   1.000
_cell.length_c   1.000
_cell.angle_alpha   90.00
_cell.angle_beta   90.00
_cell.angle_gamma   90.00
#
_symmetry.space_group_name_H-M   'P 1'
#
loop_
_entity.id
_entity.type
_entity.pdbx_description
1 polymer ?
#
loop_
_entity_poly.entity_id
_entity_poly.type
_entity_poly.pdbx_seq_one_letter_code
_entity_poly.pdbx_strand_id
1 'polypeptide(L)'
;MEIKKQNKDVIAGSGYMAPSNVNPLNEALGLYDLGSHQAVDSFSSQLDASSHQMINKYNLTPESVGSSGVQLHTDSGFLTILQDDENVGGLEEMDKSGAFVDIDPCLGTLLVNLRDVAQAWNNGRLCNVKHRVQGREATVRVWIATFLSGPKQEVVVLEAPPEFVDSEHPRLYVPFTCEDYRKLRLSTKLQAGEAGEAVAFVRTPS
;
A
#
# COMPACT_ATOMS: atom_id res chain seq x y z
N MET A 1 26.21 5.29 -18.80
CA MET A 1 26.49 3.96 -19.41
C MET A 1 26.53 2.98 -18.24
N GLU A 2 25.68 1.94 -18.29
CA GLU A 2 25.62 0.79 -17.35
C GLU A 2 25.12 0.97 -15.90
N ILE A 3 23.90 1.49 -15.67
CA ILE A 3 23.11 1.15 -14.46
C ILE A 3 21.77 0.50 -14.85
N LYS A 4 21.80 -0.24 -15.95
CA LYS A 4 20.77 -1.21 -16.33
C LYS A 4 21.47 -2.51 -16.70
N LYS A 5 22.10 -3.16 -15.72
CA LYS A 5 21.96 -4.61 -15.70
C LYS A 5 20.50 -4.83 -15.32
N GLN A 6 19.66 -5.03 -16.34
CA GLN A 6 18.36 -5.69 -16.15
C GLN A 6 18.62 -6.82 -15.16
N ASN A 7 17.89 -6.86 -14.05
CA ASN A 7 17.99 -7.96 -13.11
C ASN A 7 17.64 -9.23 -13.89
N LYS A 8 18.66 -9.86 -14.47
CA LYS A 8 18.59 -11.05 -15.31
C LYS A 8 19.26 -12.22 -14.60
N ASP A 9 20.29 -11.91 -13.82
CA ASP A 9 21.06 -12.87 -13.06
C ASP A 9 20.52 -12.93 -11.63
N VAL A 10 20.25 -14.15 -11.15
CA VAL A 10 19.85 -14.39 -9.76
C VAL A 10 21.01 -14.02 -8.84
N ILE A 11 20.81 -13.04 -7.96
CA ILE A 11 21.77 -12.69 -6.92
C ILE A 11 21.50 -13.59 -5.71
N ALA A 12 22.41 -14.53 -5.44
CA ALA A 12 22.24 -15.46 -4.33
C ALA A 12 22.14 -14.72 -2.98
N GLY A 13 21.05 -14.96 -2.24
CA GLY A 13 20.80 -14.36 -0.92
C GLY A 13 20.04 -13.03 -0.92
N SER A 14 19.69 -12.46 -2.08
CA SER A 14 18.93 -11.19 -2.15
C SER A 14 17.40 -11.33 -2.08
N GLY A 15 16.88 -12.57 -2.09
CA GLY A 15 15.45 -12.83 -2.24
C GLY A 15 14.91 -12.63 -3.66
N TYR A 16 15.74 -12.20 -4.61
CA TYR A 16 15.36 -12.04 -6.02
C TYR A 16 15.16 -13.41 -6.70
N MET A 17 14.00 -13.61 -7.34
CA MET A 17 13.74 -14.72 -8.26
C MET A 17 13.59 -14.18 -9.67
N ALA A 18 14.38 -14.70 -10.62
CA ALA A 18 14.25 -14.34 -12.03
C ALA A 18 12.90 -14.81 -12.62
N PRO A 19 12.38 -14.15 -13.67
CA PRO A 19 11.17 -14.57 -14.36
C PRO A 19 11.23 -16.05 -14.77
N SER A 20 10.13 -16.78 -14.56
CA SER A 20 10.00 -18.19 -14.92
C SER A 20 8.69 -18.45 -15.68
N ASN A 21 8.55 -19.62 -16.28
CA ASN A 21 7.31 -20.01 -16.96
C ASN A 21 6.09 -20.05 -16.03
N VAL A 22 6.31 -20.14 -14.71
CA VAL A 22 5.26 -20.12 -13.68
C VAL A 22 5.00 -18.70 -13.17
N ASN A 23 5.99 -17.80 -13.28
CA ASN A 23 5.88 -16.41 -12.86
C ASN A 23 6.69 -15.51 -13.83
N PRO A 24 6.11 -15.17 -14.99
CA PRO A 24 6.83 -14.49 -16.07
C PRO A 24 7.04 -12.99 -15.84
N LEU A 25 6.52 -12.42 -14.76
CA LEU A 25 6.41 -10.97 -14.55
C LEU A 25 7.27 -10.42 -13.40
N ASN A 26 7.95 -11.24 -12.62
CA ASN A 26 8.76 -10.76 -11.49
C ASN A 26 10.14 -10.25 -11.95
N GLU A 27 10.23 -8.98 -12.36
CA GLU A 27 11.37 -8.16 -11.95
C GLU A 27 11.10 -7.71 -10.52
N ALA A 28 12.06 -7.87 -9.59
CA ALA A 28 11.92 -7.28 -8.26
C ALA A 28 11.56 -5.80 -8.40
N LEU A 29 10.66 -5.31 -7.52
CA LEU A 29 10.40 -3.89 -7.34
C LEU A 29 11.78 -3.24 -7.16
N GLY A 30 12.26 -2.49 -8.16
CA GLY A 30 13.65 -1.99 -8.24
C GLY A 30 14.02 -0.94 -7.20
N LEU A 31 13.36 -0.96 -6.04
CA LEU A 31 13.56 -0.11 -4.89
C LEU A 31 14.50 -0.81 -3.90
N TYR A 32 15.76 -0.40 -3.91
CA TYR A 32 16.83 -1.00 -3.10
C TYR A 32 17.20 -0.16 -1.87
N ASP A 33 16.75 1.09 -1.79
CA ASP A 33 17.02 2.01 -0.69
C ASP A 33 15.87 3.02 -0.55
N LEU A 34 15.05 2.85 0.50
CA LEU A 34 13.95 3.77 0.82
C LEU A 34 14.42 5.10 1.42
N GLY A 35 15.66 5.18 1.91
CA GLY A 35 16.28 6.41 2.39
C GLY A 35 16.84 7.28 1.25
N SER A 36 17.02 6.71 0.06
CA SER A 36 17.47 7.44 -1.13
C SER A 36 16.29 8.02 -1.91
N HIS A 37 16.17 9.35 -1.90
CA HIS A 37 15.18 10.06 -2.71
C HIS A 37 15.25 9.68 -4.20
N GLN A 38 16.47 9.49 -4.74
CA GLN A 38 16.67 9.12 -6.13
C GLN A 38 16.15 7.70 -6.44
N ALA A 39 16.35 6.74 -5.52
CA ALA A 39 15.87 5.38 -5.72
C ALA A 39 14.33 5.34 -5.72
N VAL A 40 13.71 6.08 -4.81
CA VAL A 40 12.25 6.21 -4.70
C VAL A 40 11.67 6.88 -5.94
N ASP A 41 12.24 8.00 -6.39
CA ASP A 41 11.79 8.70 -7.59
C ASP A 41 11.94 7.85 -8.86
N SER A 42 13.03 7.10 -8.96
CA SER A 42 13.26 6.18 -10.08
C SER A 42 12.23 5.07 -10.09
N PHE A 43 11.94 4.47 -8.94
CA PHE A 43 10.92 3.43 -8.79
C PHE A 43 9.52 3.96 -9.12
N SER A 44 9.12 5.09 -8.54
CA SER A 44 7.83 5.72 -8.81
C SER A 44 7.66 6.10 -10.27
N SER A 45 8.73 6.55 -10.93
CA SER A 45 8.68 6.89 -12.36
C SER A 45 8.54 5.67 -13.26
N GLN A 46 9.07 4.51 -12.87
CA GLN A 46 8.85 3.24 -13.60
C GLN A 46 7.40 2.77 -13.52
N LEU A 47 6.72 3.07 -12.42
CA LEU A 47 5.30 2.77 -12.23
C LEU A 47 4.36 3.86 -12.77
N ASP A 48 4.90 4.90 -13.41
CA ASP A 48 4.20 6.14 -13.76
C ASP A 48 3.33 6.69 -12.62
N ALA A 49 3.81 6.57 -11.39
CA ALA A 49 3.06 6.87 -10.18
C ALA A 49 3.61 8.11 -9.46
N SER A 50 2.71 8.87 -8.84
CA SER A 50 3.11 9.90 -7.88
C SER A 50 3.41 9.26 -6.52
N SER A 51 4.50 9.67 -5.88
CA SER A 51 4.89 9.18 -4.56
C SER A 51 5.11 10.30 -3.55
N HIS A 52 4.83 10.00 -2.29
CA HIS A 52 5.21 10.83 -1.15
C HIS A 52 5.78 9.96 -0.04
N GLN A 53 6.84 10.42 0.62
CA GLN A 53 7.44 9.73 1.75
C GLN A 53 7.14 10.44 3.06
N MET A 54 6.85 9.65 4.09
CA MET A 54 6.65 10.13 5.44
C MET A 54 7.58 9.38 6.40
N ILE A 55 8.37 10.14 7.15
CA ILE A 55 9.15 9.64 8.28
C ILE A 55 8.32 9.89 9.54
N ASN A 56 7.97 8.82 10.22
CA ASN A 56 7.18 8.86 11.44
C ASN A 56 8.07 8.55 12.63
N LYS A 57 8.03 9.41 13.65
CA LYS A 57 8.74 9.21 14.92
C LYS A 57 7.75 9.36 16.08
N TYR A 58 7.59 8.28 16.83
CA TYR A 58 6.72 8.21 18.00
C TYR A 58 7.57 8.01 19.24
N ASN A 59 7.45 8.92 20.21
CA ASN A 59 8.07 8.75 21.51
C ASN A 59 7.02 8.13 22.43
N LEU A 60 7.03 6.81 22.56
CA LEU A 60 6.09 6.10 23.42
C LEU A 60 6.55 6.21 24.87
N THR A 61 5.67 6.69 25.74
CA THR A 61 5.84 6.71 27.19
C THR A 61 5.09 5.54 27.83
N PRO A 62 5.35 5.20 29.11
CA PRO A 62 4.58 4.17 29.81
C PRO A 62 3.06 4.41 29.78
N GLU A 63 2.63 5.67 29.74
CA GLU A 63 1.21 6.06 29.67
C GLU A 63 0.60 5.81 28.28
N SER A 64 1.42 5.83 27.23
CA SER A 64 0.99 5.57 25.86
C SER A 64 0.97 4.09 25.48
N VAL A 65 1.55 3.22 26.32
CA VAL A 65 1.51 1.77 26.09
C VAL A 65 0.05 1.30 26.14
N GLY A 66 -0.37 0.54 25.12
CA GLY A 66 -1.76 0.14 24.90
C GLY A 66 -2.64 1.19 24.21
N SER A 67 -2.12 2.40 23.96
CA SER A 67 -2.81 3.45 23.21
C SER A 67 -2.45 3.43 21.72
N SER A 68 -3.40 3.84 20.88
CA SER A 68 -3.22 3.86 19.42
C SER A 68 -2.40 5.08 19.01
N GLY A 69 -1.17 4.87 18.53
CA GLY A 69 -0.34 5.91 17.93
C GLY A 69 -0.84 6.33 16.54
N VAL A 70 -1.36 5.39 15.77
CA VAL A 70 -2.12 5.66 14.54
C VAL A 70 -3.46 4.97 14.70
N GLN A 71 -4.56 5.69 14.47
CA GLN A 71 -5.91 5.14 14.58
C GLN A 71 -6.19 4.14 13.46
N LEU A 72 -7.23 3.32 13.64
CA LEU A 72 -7.68 2.36 12.64
C LEU A 72 -8.05 3.08 11.34
N HIS A 73 -7.39 2.71 10.24
CA HIS A 73 -7.63 3.29 8.94
C HIS A 73 -7.30 2.30 7.81
N THR A 74 -7.76 2.62 6.61
CA THR A 74 -7.20 2.11 5.35
C THR A 74 -6.44 3.22 4.67
N ASP A 75 -5.63 2.80 3.72
CA ASP A 75 -4.69 3.64 3.03
C ASP A 75 -5.27 4.07 1.68
N SER A 76 -5.27 5.36 1.33
CA SER A 76 -6.17 5.91 0.29
C SER A 76 -5.64 5.97 -1.15
N GLY A 77 -4.51 5.36 -1.46
CA GLY A 77 -3.87 5.43 -2.78
C GLY A 77 -3.79 4.06 -3.45
N PHE A 78 -2.68 3.76 -4.12
CA PHE A 78 -2.46 2.49 -4.81
C PHE A 78 -1.59 1.50 -4.01
N LEU A 79 -0.41 1.92 -3.56
CA LEU A 79 0.54 1.03 -2.86
C LEU A 79 1.23 1.77 -1.71
N THR A 80 1.42 1.09 -0.58
CA THR A 80 2.27 1.56 0.52
C THR A 80 3.45 0.60 0.63
N ILE A 81 4.66 1.14 0.69
CA ILE A 81 5.88 0.40 1.03
C ILE A 81 6.39 0.96 2.34
N LEU A 82 6.47 0.10 3.34
CA LEU A 82 6.81 0.44 4.70
C LEU A 82 8.15 -0.22 5.05
N GLN A 83 9.14 0.61 5.36
CA GLN A 83 10.27 0.19 6.17
C GLN A 83 9.88 0.42 7.63
N ASP A 84 9.53 -0.67 8.30
CA ASP A 84 9.16 -0.59 9.70
C ASP A 84 10.39 -0.53 10.61
N ASP A 85 10.16 -0.19 11.87
CA ASP A 85 11.18 -0.35 12.89
C ASP A 85 11.44 -1.86 13.14
N GLU A 86 12.68 -2.23 13.46
CA GLU A 86 13.08 -3.65 13.54
C GLU A 86 12.91 -4.26 14.94
N ASN A 87 12.49 -3.50 15.96
CA ASN A 87 12.63 -3.92 17.37
C ASN A 87 11.38 -3.74 18.26
N VAL A 88 10.55 -2.75 17.96
CA VAL A 88 9.42 -2.26 18.76
C VAL A 88 8.09 -2.81 18.21
N GLY A 89 7.90 -2.75 16.89
CA GLY A 89 6.69 -3.20 16.22
C GLY A 89 5.44 -2.41 16.64
N GLY A 90 4.30 -3.10 16.68
CA GLY A 90 3.01 -2.51 17.07
C GLY A 90 2.09 -2.15 15.90
N LEU A 91 2.50 -2.43 14.66
CA LEU A 91 1.58 -2.46 13.53
C LEU A 91 0.61 -3.63 13.70
N GLU A 92 -0.68 -3.35 13.55
CA GLU A 92 -1.74 -4.37 13.59
C GLU A 92 -2.64 -4.22 12.38
N GLU A 93 -3.00 -5.34 11.76
CA GLU A 93 -4.06 -5.39 10.75
C GLU A 93 -5.33 -5.98 11.35
N MET A 94 -6.48 -5.66 10.76
CA MET A 94 -7.75 -6.25 11.12
C MET A 94 -8.13 -7.32 10.11
N ASP A 95 -8.35 -8.54 10.59
CA ASP A 95 -8.79 -9.65 9.76
C ASP A 95 -10.28 -9.56 9.40
N LYS A 96 -10.77 -10.52 8.60
CA LYS A 96 -12.17 -10.57 8.16
C LYS A 96 -13.16 -10.84 9.31
N SER A 97 -12.70 -11.34 10.46
CA SER A 97 -13.53 -11.54 11.65
C SER A 97 -13.67 -10.25 12.48
N GLY A 98 -12.87 -9.22 12.17
CA GLY A 98 -12.76 -7.99 12.94
C GLY A 98 -11.74 -8.08 14.08
N ALA A 99 -10.98 -9.16 14.16
CA ALA A 99 -9.90 -9.32 15.14
C ALA A 99 -8.64 -8.60 14.67
N PHE A 100 -7.88 -8.06 15.62
CA PHE A 100 -6.56 -7.48 15.34
C PHE A 100 -5.50 -8.57 15.34
N VAL A 101 -4.66 -8.56 14.31
CA VAL A 101 -3.53 -9.46 14.10
C VAL A 101 -2.25 -8.63 14.09
N ASP A 102 -1.29 -9.05 14.89
CA ASP A 102 0.01 -8.39 15.00
C ASP A 102 0.84 -8.65 13.75
N ILE A 103 1.48 -7.59 13.25
CA ILE A 103 2.50 -7.69 12.22
C ILE A 103 3.86 -7.53 12.88
N ASP A 104 4.55 -8.65 13.06
CA ASP A 104 5.87 -8.67 13.67
C ASP A 104 6.91 -8.03 12.74
N PRO A 105 7.79 -7.15 13.26
CA PRO A 105 8.94 -6.68 12.53
C PRO A 105 9.79 -7.83 11.99
N CYS A 106 10.11 -7.78 10.70
CA CYS A 106 11.00 -8.75 10.08
C CYS A 106 12.25 -8.06 9.53
N LEU A 107 13.39 -8.40 10.14
CA LEU A 107 14.70 -7.82 9.85
C LEU A 107 15.03 -7.84 8.34
N GLY A 108 15.41 -6.69 7.79
CA GLY A 108 15.82 -6.58 6.39
C GLY A 108 14.69 -6.75 5.37
N THR A 109 13.42 -6.64 5.80
CA THR A 109 12.26 -6.71 4.90
C THR A 109 11.53 -5.39 4.78
N LEU A 110 10.74 -5.28 3.71
CA LEU A 110 9.79 -4.19 3.51
C LEU A 110 8.39 -4.77 3.51
N LEU A 111 7.50 -4.13 4.26
CA LEU A 111 6.09 -4.46 4.21
C LEU A 111 5.45 -3.73 3.04
N VAL A 112 4.65 -4.45 2.26
CA VAL A 112 3.93 -3.90 1.11
C VAL A 112 2.45 -4.08 1.34
N ASN A 113 1.70 -2.97 1.30
CA ASN A 113 0.26 -2.97 1.49
C ASN A 113 -0.46 -2.37 0.28
N LEU A 114 -1.50 -3.06 -0.20
CA LEU A 114 -2.42 -2.52 -1.19
C LEU A 114 -3.38 -1.54 -0.53
N ARG A 115 -3.65 -0.48 -1.27
CA ARG A 115 -4.44 0.65 -0.81
C ARG A 115 -5.80 0.68 -1.53
N ASP A 116 -6.70 1.56 -1.09
CA ASP A 116 -8.09 1.61 -1.55
C ASP A 116 -8.24 1.69 -3.08
N VAL A 117 -7.42 2.51 -3.74
CA VAL A 117 -7.46 2.70 -5.19
C VAL A 117 -7.01 1.43 -5.91
N ALA A 118 -5.99 0.72 -5.38
CA ALA A 118 -5.57 -0.55 -5.96
C ALA A 118 -6.64 -1.62 -5.82
N GLN A 119 -7.35 -1.69 -4.69
CA GLN A 119 -8.49 -2.59 -4.51
C GLN A 119 -9.58 -2.33 -5.56
N ALA A 120 -9.95 -1.06 -5.74
CA ALA A 120 -10.97 -0.70 -6.73
C ALA A 120 -10.51 -1.03 -8.16
N TRP A 121 -9.25 -0.73 -8.49
CA TRP A 121 -8.65 -1.06 -9.80
C TRP A 121 -8.60 -2.56 -10.07
N ASN A 122 -8.37 -3.41 -9.06
CA ASN A 122 -8.36 -4.87 -9.25
C ASN A 122 -9.76 -5.53 -9.10
N ASN A 123 -10.82 -4.72 -9.07
CA ASN A 123 -12.21 -5.18 -8.89
C ASN A 123 -12.45 -5.95 -7.59
N GLY A 124 -11.72 -5.62 -6.51
CA GLY A 124 -11.89 -6.25 -5.20
C GLY A 124 -11.27 -7.65 -5.06
N ARG A 125 -10.49 -8.12 -6.03
CA ARG A 125 -9.78 -9.41 -5.98
C ARG A 125 -8.68 -9.44 -4.92
N LEU A 126 -7.97 -8.32 -4.76
CA LEU A 126 -7.01 -8.13 -3.69
C LEU A 126 -7.54 -7.03 -2.77
N CYS A 127 -7.62 -7.34 -1.49
CA CYS A 127 -8.17 -6.45 -0.48
C CYS A 127 -7.10 -5.45 -0.02
N ASN A 128 -7.52 -4.23 0.28
CA ASN A 128 -6.82 -3.41 1.26
C ASN A 128 -7.00 -4.02 2.66
N VAL A 129 -6.17 -3.62 3.61
CA VAL A 129 -6.35 -4.00 5.02
C VAL A 129 -6.55 -2.77 5.88
N LYS A 130 -7.53 -2.86 6.79
CA LYS A 130 -7.66 -1.90 7.88
C LYS A 130 -6.52 -2.18 8.85
N HIS A 131 -5.79 -1.15 9.23
CA HIS A 131 -4.64 -1.29 10.11
C HIS A 131 -4.53 -0.11 11.07
N ARG A 132 -3.80 -0.33 12.16
CA ARG A 132 -3.50 0.67 13.19
C ARG A 132 -2.10 0.48 13.72
N VAL A 133 -1.60 1.44 14.49
CA VAL A 133 -0.34 1.32 15.23
C VAL A 133 -0.63 1.46 16.71
N GLN A 134 -0.24 0.47 17.50
CA GLN A 134 -0.38 0.42 18.95
C GLN A 134 0.96 0.65 19.64
N GLY A 135 0.95 1.42 20.73
CA GLY A 135 2.12 1.56 21.59
C GLY A 135 2.41 0.27 22.35
N ARG A 136 3.43 -0.48 21.95
CA ARG A 136 3.80 -1.77 22.57
C ARG A 136 4.74 -1.63 23.77
N GLU A 137 5.69 -0.70 23.66
CA GLU A 137 6.72 -0.48 24.66
C GLU A 137 6.96 1.02 24.82
N ALA A 138 7.37 1.44 26.02
CA ALA A 138 7.76 2.82 26.31
C ALA A 138 9.14 3.14 25.72
N THR A 139 9.20 3.27 24.40
CA THR A 139 10.43 3.53 23.64
C THR A 139 10.17 4.42 22.42
N VAL A 140 11.23 4.82 21.73
CA VAL A 140 11.11 5.57 20.49
C VAL A 140 10.93 4.59 19.34
N ARG A 141 9.86 4.76 18.57
CA ARG A 141 9.58 4.02 17.33
C ARG A 141 9.77 4.95 16.13
N VAL A 142 10.49 4.49 15.11
CA VAL A 142 10.70 5.22 13.85
C VAL A 142 10.44 4.31 12.66
N TRP A 143 9.62 4.76 11.72
CA TRP A 143 9.38 4.04 10.47
C TRP A 143 9.26 5.02 9.30
N ILE A 144 9.46 4.47 8.09
CA ILE A 144 9.39 5.23 6.85
C ILE A 144 8.34 4.59 5.95
N ALA A 145 7.32 5.36 5.60
CA ALA A 145 6.28 4.94 4.67
C ALA A 145 6.44 5.69 3.35
N THR A 146 6.50 4.95 2.25
CA THR A 146 6.41 5.48 0.88
C THR A 146 5.04 5.16 0.32
N PHE A 147 4.27 6.21 0.05
CA PHE A 147 2.92 6.11 -0.47
C PHE A 147 2.91 6.40 -1.96
N LEU A 148 2.45 5.42 -2.75
CA LEU A 148 2.14 5.58 -4.16
C LEU A 148 0.64 5.85 -4.30
N SER A 149 0.28 6.97 -4.94
CA SER A 149 -1.12 7.40 -5.03
C SER A 149 -1.86 6.84 -6.24
N GLY A 150 -1.13 6.36 -7.25
CA GLY A 150 -1.67 5.96 -8.56
C GLY A 150 -0.99 6.76 -9.69
N PRO A 151 -1.51 6.68 -10.93
CA PRO A 151 -0.93 7.33 -12.10
C PRO A 151 -0.65 8.82 -11.85
N LYS A 152 0.48 9.35 -12.35
CA LYS A 152 0.88 10.76 -12.18
C LYS A 152 -0.12 11.74 -12.81
N GLN A 153 -0.88 11.28 -13.78
CA GLN A 153 -1.86 12.10 -14.49
C GLN A 153 -3.17 12.15 -13.69
N GLU A 154 -3.49 13.33 -13.15
CA GLU A 154 -4.70 13.57 -12.33
C GLU A 154 -6.02 13.25 -13.06
N VAL A 155 -6.01 13.23 -14.39
CA VAL A 155 -7.20 13.05 -15.25
C VAL A 155 -7.40 11.59 -15.69
N VAL A 156 -6.53 10.66 -15.29
CA VAL A 156 -6.70 9.25 -15.65
C VAL A 156 -7.88 8.68 -14.88
N VAL A 157 -8.92 8.30 -15.63
CA VAL A 157 -10.04 7.53 -15.12
C VAL A 157 -9.54 6.13 -14.81
N LEU A 158 -9.62 5.75 -13.55
CA LEU A 158 -9.35 4.41 -13.07
C LEU A 158 -10.60 3.57 -13.13
N GLU A 159 -10.43 2.41 -13.73
CA GLU A 159 -11.46 1.41 -13.84
C GLU A 159 -10.83 0.03 -13.83
N ALA A 160 -11.61 -0.99 -13.45
CA ALA A 160 -11.11 -2.35 -13.46
C ALA A 160 -10.82 -2.82 -14.89
N PRO A 161 -9.58 -3.29 -15.19
CA PRO A 161 -9.27 -3.96 -16.44
C PRO A 161 -10.21 -5.14 -16.73
N PRO A 162 -10.51 -5.44 -18.00
CA PRO A 162 -11.37 -6.56 -18.39
C PRO A 162 -10.92 -7.90 -17.81
N GLU A 163 -9.62 -8.09 -17.57
CA GLU A 163 -9.04 -9.31 -16.98
C GLU A 163 -9.54 -9.57 -15.55
N PHE A 164 -10.02 -8.55 -14.85
CA PHE A 164 -10.57 -8.68 -13.50
C PHE A 164 -12.10 -8.73 -13.46
N VAL A 165 -12.77 -8.61 -14.62
CA VAL A 165 -14.24 -8.56 -14.74
C VAL A 165 -14.72 -9.72 -15.61
N ASP A 166 -15.53 -10.60 -15.02
CA ASP A 166 -16.11 -11.76 -15.71
C ASP A 166 -17.56 -12.01 -15.23
N SER A 167 -18.20 -13.09 -15.72
CA SER A 167 -19.59 -13.39 -15.36
C SER A 167 -19.77 -13.74 -13.88
N GLU A 168 -18.74 -14.29 -13.24
CA GLU A 168 -18.75 -14.66 -11.82
C GLU A 168 -18.31 -13.49 -10.94
N HIS A 169 -17.54 -12.55 -11.50
CA HIS A 169 -17.01 -11.35 -10.84
C HIS A 169 -17.40 -10.09 -11.64
N PRO A 170 -18.67 -9.66 -11.56
CA PRO A 170 -19.10 -8.45 -12.24
C PRO A 170 -18.37 -7.23 -11.66
N ARG A 171 -18.40 -6.14 -12.42
CA ARG A 171 -17.77 -4.88 -12.02
C ARG A 171 -18.40 -4.34 -10.72
N LEU A 172 -17.58 -4.17 -9.70
CA LEU A 172 -17.98 -3.69 -8.38
C LEU A 172 -17.84 -2.17 -8.25
N TYR A 173 -16.83 -1.59 -8.89
CA TYR A 173 -16.49 -0.18 -8.75
C TYR A 173 -16.81 0.58 -10.04
N VAL A 174 -17.37 1.77 -9.89
CA VAL A 174 -17.61 2.64 -11.05
C VAL A 174 -16.33 3.37 -11.43
N PRO A 175 -16.12 3.74 -12.70
CA PRO A 175 -14.94 4.49 -13.09
C PRO A 175 -14.81 5.81 -12.31
N PHE A 176 -13.62 6.12 -11.80
CA PHE A 176 -13.35 7.29 -10.96
C PHE A 176 -11.89 7.76 -11.13
N THR A 177 -11.56 9.00 -10.76
CA THR A 177 -10.15 9.45 -10.74
C THR A 177 -9.55 9.36 -9.33
N CYS A 178 -8.22 9.27 -9.22
CA CYS A 178 -7.53 9.38 -7.93
C CYS A 178 -7.89 10.68 -7.19
N GLU A 179 -8.10 11.78 -7.94
CA GLU A 179 -8.45 13.07 -7.36
C GLU A 179 -9.87 13.06 -6.77
N ASP A 180 -10.84 12.48 -7.48
CA ASP A 180 -12.21 12.31 -7.00
C ASP A 180 -12.25 11.47 -5.73
N TYR A 181 -11.49 10.37 -5.70
CA TYR A 181 -11.36 9.54 -4.50
C TYR A 181 -10.79 10.32 -3.31
N ARG A 182 -9.71 11.08 -3.54
CA ARG A 182 -9.10 11.92 -2.50
C ARG A 182 -10.07 12.97 -1.98
N LYS A 183 -10.81 13.66 -2.87
CA LYS A 183 -11.82 14.65 -2.51
C LYS A 183 -12.96 14.03 -1.70
N LEU A 184 -13.46 12.86 -2.11
CA LEU A 184 -14.50 12.11 -1.42
C LEU A 184 -14.06 11.75 0.00
N ARG A 185 -12.86 11.19 0.15
CA ARG A 185 -12.32 10.79 1.46
C ARG A 185 -12.15 11.98 2.40
N LEU A 186 -11.63 13.10 1.88
CA LEU A 186 -11.44 14.32 2.67
C LEU A 186 -12.76 14.98 3.11
N SER A 187 -13.77 15.02 2.24
CA SER A 187 -15.05 15.67 2.54
C SER A 187 -15.91 14.85 3.51
N THR A 188 -15.82 13.53 3.44
CA THR A 188 -16.60 12.60 4.28
C THR A 188 -15.90 12.22 5.58
N LYS A 189 -14.59 12.51 5.70
CA LYS A 189 -13.73 12.10 6.83
C LYS A 189 -13.74 10.59 7.08
N LEU A 190 -14.02 9.79 6.05
CA LEU A 190 -13.98 8.33 6.12
C LEU A 190 -12.53 7.87 6.12
N GLN A 191 -12.16 7.04 7.09
CA GLN A 191 -10.76 6.68 7.34
C GLN A 191 -10.50 5.19 7.21
N ALA A 192 -11.49 4.32 7.39
CA ALA A 192 -11.32 2.87 7.51
C ALA A 192 -12.06 2.09 6.40
N GLY A 193 -11.83 2.49 5.14
CA GLY A 193 -12.29 1.79 3.95
C GLY A 193 -13.67 2.22 3.42
N GLU A 194 -14.40 3.04 4.17
CA GLU A 194 -15.78 3.40 3.80
C GLU A 194 -15.84 4.30 2.55
N ALA A 195 -14.78 5.07 2.28
CA ALA A 195 -14.68 5.81 1.01
C ALA A 195 -14.59 4.86 -0.19
N GLY A 196 -13.90 3.72 -0.04
CA GLY A 196 -13.81 2.66 -1.05
C GLY A 196 -15.16 2.01 -1.30
N GLU A 197 -15.94 1.78 -0.24
CA GLU A 197 -17.32 1.32 -0.34
C GLU A 197 -18.18 2.34 -1.10
N ALA A 198 -18.06 3.64 -0.81
CA ALA A 198 -18.83 4.67 -1.50
C ALA A 198 -18.60 4.70 -3.03
N VAL A 199 -17.40 4.38 -3.50
CA VAL A 199 -17.13 4.23 -4.96
C VAL A 199 -17.64 2.90 -5.54
N ALA A 200 -18.01 1.93 -4.70
CA ALA A 200 -18.64 0.68 -5.12
C ALA A 200 -20.16 0.81 -5.38
N PHE A 201 -20.75 2.01 -5.19
CA PHE A 201 -22.20 2.21 -5.19
C PHE A 201 -22.77 3.18 -6.24
N VAL A 202 -22.34 3.10 -7.50
CA VAL A 202 -23.24 3.50 -8.60
C VAL A 202 -23.64 2.24 -9.37
N ARG A 203 -24.67 1.55 -8.85
CA ARG A 203 -25.39 0.55 -9.64
C ARG A 203 -25.84 1.26 -10.91
N THR A 204 -25.30 0.88 -12.07
CA THR A 204 -25.93 1.22 -13.34
C THR A 204 -27.34 0.65 -13.27
N PRO A 205 -28.40 1.46 -13.41
CA PRO A 205 -29.74 0.94 -13.57
C PRO A 205 -29.72 0.05 -14.82
N SER A 206 -30.12 -1.21 -14.64
CA SER A 206 -30.49 -2.11 -15.74
C SER A 206 -31.71 -1.57 -16.48
#